data_AF-A0A448ZX04-F1
#
_entry.id   AF-A0A448ZX04-F1
#
_cell.length_a   1.000
_cell.length_b   1.000
_cell.length_c   1.000
_cell.angle_alpha   90.00
_cell.angle_beta   90.00
_cell.angle_gamma   90.00
#
_symmetry.space_group_name_H-M   'P 1'
#
loop_
_entity.id
_entity.type
_entity.pdbx_description
1 polymer ?
#
loop_
_entity_poly.entity_id
_entity_poly.type
_entity_poly.pdbx_seq_one_letter_code
_entity_poly.pdbx_strand_id
1 'polypeptide(L)'
;MKAKKILNLLSLTTLPLAASTLPLISATKCKNSSKVEGNADNNAAYQETVIKKKLSLNKILIDVTSTVLYETYFEGNIDLLPEAQRKSPDEAILKTILNKSTQLSKDFFELFKLFINKKLDSDKQYFSNLRNIFAKANLDVTSFDPAVFNIPNDSEQEFIIKNSNWLEENIRLEIQKQLIIKGYLLKNTESLKKITKNKDGIDIAKSKFKIDEDKTPYNIKELFKALDHKADNLYLLETLVNTPINEEWEFSDTRDMQVRSTTGKISGMEDYNRIAEFNPNNLPNYKVNPTIMNKPWQKMLLVNTGDQNVNLEELRGYKGVISATSGSGELDTTIGGLKYIKTPIFGFVDPNSNKVYSENTFEFNKLVNAVKDRPKPEVEDAAKTKITSGDQKNINDKDIKIDGTTKKEADGKVTFEKTFTLGSKNYTLIYRIKSLEYDFARSKDLNIEWVMTAKKDDGKAFPGNCLVEFSTKLKDLNKPTEDAQFNLDLYKTSIDLYNESTKGFKAKYLVKIAPLFIKDDPNASDTNASGKLTLKDTPWASEDQQNKIALNLITLKGEELFKAAIKYFKEINIFKVDEKTLRSEIRDEFRKLGIL
;
A
#
# COMPACT_ATOMS: atom_id res chain seq x y z
N MET A 1 -9.37 16.95 -32.62
CA MET A 1 -10.70 16.33 -32.47
C MET A 1 -11.23 16.72 -31.09
N LYS A 2 -12.25 17.58 -30.99
CA LYS A 2 -12.79 18.06 -29.70
C LYS A 2 -13.52 16.88 -29.02
N ALA A 3 -13.01 16.40 -27.89
CA ALA A 3 -13.71 15.40 -27.09
C ALA A 3 -15.10 15.92 -26.73
N LYS A 4 -16.15 15.33 -27.35
CA LYS A 4 -17.53 15.54 -26.90
C LYS A 4 -17.57 15.02 -25.47
N LYS A 5 -17.65 15.92 -24.47
CA LYS A 5 -18.13 15.56 -23.14
C LYS A 5 -19.59 15.14 -23.32
N ILE A 6 -19.83 13.85 -23.55
CA ILE A 6 -21.18 13.30 -23.50
C ILE A 6 -21.55 13.26 -22.02
N LEU A 7 -22.23 14.31 -21.57
CA LEU A 7 -22.77 14.34 -20.23
C LEU A 7 -23.94 13.35 -20.18
N ASN A 8 -23.69 12.14 -19.69
CA ASN A 8 -24.75 11.13 -19.53
C ASN A 8 -25.63 11.53 -18.33
N LEU A 9 -26.83 12.03 -18.63
CA LEU A 9 -27.87 12.25 -17.63
C LEU A 9 -28.56 10.90 -17.38
N LEU A 10 -28.38 10.34 -16.18
CA LEU A 10 -29.09 9.13 -15.77
C LEU A 10 -30.56 9.49 -15.49
N SER A 11 -31.44 9.29 -16.46
CA SER A 11 -32.88 9.33 -16.25
C SER A 11 -33.32 7.98 -15.67
N LEU A 12 -33.39 7.90 -14.35
CA LEU A 12 -33.86 6.70 -13.64
C LEU A 12 -35.40 6.68 -13.63
N THR A 13 -36.00 6.79 -14.81
CA THR A 13 -37.45 6.76 -14.96
C THR A 13 -37.95 5.34 -14.72
N THR A 14 -38.71 5.19 -13.64
CA THR A 14 -39.69 4.12 -13.42
C THR A 14 -39.25 2.73 -13.90
N LEU A 15 -38.20 2.17 -13.30
CA LEU A 15 -38.16 0.71 -13.21
C LEU A 15 -39.35 0.29 -12.34
N PRO A 16 -40.34 -0.43 -12.88
CA PRO A 16 -41.39 -0.96 -12.04
C PRO A 16 -40.70 -1.94 -11.11
N LEU A 17 -40.93 -1.81 -9.80
CA LEU A 17 -40.75 -2.92 -8.85
C LEU A 17 -41.50 -4.20 -9.31
N ALA A 18 -42.36 -4.08 -10.33
CA ALA A 18 -43.17 -5.13 -10.93
C ALA A 18 -42.55 -5.87 -12.13
N ALA A 19 -41.40 -5.45 -12.69
CA ALA A 19 -40.81 -6.12 -13.87
C ALA A 19 -39.75 -7.19 -13.54
N SER A 20 -39.59 -7.56 -12.26
CA SER A 20 -38.98 -8.83 -11.86
C SER A 20 -40.07 -9.74 -11.32
N THR A 21 -40.87 -10.33 -12.22
CA THR A 21 -41.61 -11.55 -11.90
C THR A 21 -40.61 -12.69 -11.77
N LEU A 22 -39.84 -12.66 -10.68
CA LEU A 22 -39.12 -13.82 -10.19
C LEU A 22 -40.13 -14.71 -9.47
N PRO A 23 -40.31 -15.97 -9.88
CA PRO A 23 -40.92 -16.96 -9.01
C PRO A 23 -39.83 -17.42 -8.04
N LEU A 24 -39.55 -16.66 -6.98
CA LEU A 24 -38.53 -17.06 -6.01
C LEU A 24 -38.95 -16.82 -4.55
N ILE A 25 -38.82 -17.90 -3.79
CA ILE A 25 -39.01 -18.07 -2.34
C ILE A 25 -40.47 -18.26 -1.93
N SER A 26 -41.01 -19.46 -2.19
CA SER A 26 -41.64 -20.15 -1.07
C SER A 26 -40.54 -20.38 -0.05
N ALA A 27 -40.48 -19.52 0.96
CA ALA A 27 -39.72 -19.82 2.16
C ALA A 27 -40.20 -21.22 2.56
N THR A 28 -39.29 -22.19 2.62
CA THR A 28 -39.56 -23.43 3.32
C THR A 28 -40.12 -23.00 4.66
N LYS A 29 -41.39 -23.33 4.91
CA LYS A 29 -42.07 -23.02 6.17
C LYS A 29 -41.23 -23.62 7.29
N CYS A 30 -40.36 -22.84 7.91
CA CYS A 30 -40.09 -23.03 9.32
C CYS A 30 -41.40 -22.67 10.00
N LYS A 31 -42.28 -23.67 10.16
CA LYS A 31 -43.40 -23.59 11.09
C LYS A 31 -42.79 -23.47 12.49
N ASN A 32 -42.40 -22.28 12.91
CA ASN A 32 -42.36 -21.99 14.34
C ASN A 32 -43.80 -21.93 14.80
N SER A 33 -44.27 -23.09 15.26
CA SER A 33 -45.52 -23.27 15.99
C SER A 33 -45.35 -22.72 17.40
N SER A 34 -45.19 -21.40 17.51
CA SER A 34 -45.31 -20.69 18.77
C SER A 34 -45.52 -19.23 18.44
N LYS A 35 -46.79 -18.79 18.52
CA LYS A 35 -47.15 -17.38 18.59
C LYS A 35 -46.45 -16.79 19.80
N VAL A 36 -45.33 -16.12 19.58
CA VAL A 36 -44.82 -15.11 20.49
C VAL A 36 -45.31 -13.79 19.93
N GLU A 37 -46.34 -13.24 20.56
CA GLU A 37 -46.81 -11.88 20.29
C GLU A 37 -45.63 -10.92 20.53
N GLY A 38 -45.12 -10.31 19.46
CA GLY A 38 -44.02 -9.35 19.52
C GLY A 38 -43.10 -9.29 18.30
N ASN A 39 -43.01 -10.35 17.47
CA ASN A 39 -42.12 -10.37 16.30
C ASN A 39 -42.91 -10.58 14.99
N ALA A 40 -43.36 -9.48 14.38
CA ALA A 40 -44.09 -9.49 13.11
C ALA A 40 -43.19 -9.55 11.85
N ASP A 41 -41.85 -9.48 11.98
CA ASP A 41 -41.01 -8.99 10.87
C ASP A 41 -40.14 -10.01 10.14
N ASN A 42 -40.47 -11.31 10.14
CA ASN A 42 -39.71 -12.31 9.36
C ASN A 42 -40.62 -13.35 8.67
N ASN A 43 -41.47 -12.90 7.74
CA ASN A 43 -42.27 -13.78 6.88
C ASN A 43 -41.74 -13.78 5.42
N ALA A 44 -42.18 -14.75 4.61
CA ALA A 44 -41.72 -14.92 3.22
C ALA A 44 -41.95 -13.68 2.35
N ALA A 45 -43.07 -12.97 2.55
CA ALA A 45 -43.41 -11.77 1.79
C ALA A 45 -42.48 -10.58 2.12
N TYR A 46 -42.04 -10.48 3.38
CA TYR A 46 -41.03 -9.51 3.80
C TYR A 46 -39.67 -9.81 3.15
N GLN A 47 -39.23 -11.07 3.17
CA GLN A 47 -37.99 -11.49 2.49
C GLN A 47 -38.01 -11.20 0.99
N GLU A 48 -39.13 -11.50 0.31
CA GLU A 48 -39.32 -11.20 -1.10
C GLU A 48 -39.19 -9.70 -1.40
N THR A 49 -39.77 -8.85 -0.54
CA THR A 49 -39.70 -7.39 -0.68
C THR A 49 -38.27 -6.88 -0.53
N VAL A 50 -37.52 -7.40 0.45
CA VAL A 50 -36.11 -7.05 0.69
C VAL A 50 -35.24 -7.43 -0.53
N ILE A 51 -35.45 -8.62 -1.09
CA ILE A 51 -34.69 -9.12 -2.25
C ILE A 51 -35.00 -8.29 -3.48
N LYS A 52 -36.27 -8.03 -3.79
CA LYS A 52 -36.66 -7.15 -4.91
C LYS A 52 -36.07 -5.76 -4.79
N LYS A 53 -36.04 -5.20 -3.57
CA LYS A 53 -35.39 -3.91 -3.29
C LYS A 53 -33.89 -3.97 -3.58
N LYS A 54 -33.20 -5.01 -3.11
CA LYS A 54 -31.75 -5.19 -3.34
C LYS A 54 -31.43 -5.36 -4.82
N LEU A 55 -32.17 -6.18 -5.56
CA LEU A 55 -31.98 -6.38 -7.00
C LEU A 55 -32.24 -5.08 -7.80
N SER A 56 -33.26 -4.31 -7.42
CA SER A 56 -33.55 -3.02 -8.04
C SER A 56 -32.40 -2.02 -7.81
N LEU A 57 -31.86 -1.96 -6.59
CA LEU A 57 -30.69 -1.15 -6.27
C LEU A 57 -29.46 -1.60 -7.07
N ASN A 58 -29.22 -2.91 -7.17
CA ASN A 58 -28.10 -3.46 -7.94
C ASN A 58 -28.16 -3.04 -9.40
N LYS A 59 -29.35 -3.08 -10.02
CA LYS A 59 -29.53 -2.64 -11.41
C LYS A 59 -29.17 -1.17 -11.59
N ILE A 60 -29.67 -0.33 -10.70
CA ILE A 60 -29.40 1.12 -10.74
C ILE A 60 -27.91 1.41 -10.52
N LEU A 61 -27.26 0.69 -9.60
CA LEU A 61 -25.83 0.84 -9.38
C LEU A 61 -25.02 0.35 -10.58
N ILE A 62 -25.43 -0.72 -11.26
CA ILE A 62 -24.82 -1.17 -12.53
C ILE A 62 -24.86 -0.06 -13.59
N ASP A 63 -25.97 0.68 -13.70
CA ASP A 63 -26.08 1.78 -14.65
C ASP A 63 -25.07 2.89 -14.32
N VAL A 64 -24.94 3.24 -13.03
CA VAL A 64 -23.96 4.24 -12.57
C VAL A 64 -22.53 3.76 -12.82
N THR A 65 -22.18 2.55 -12.38
CA THR A 65 -20.82 2.02 -12.51
C THR A 65 -20.44 1.78 -13.97
N SER A 66 -21.36 1.28 -14.79
CA SER A 66 -21.12 1.12 -16.23
C SER A 66 -20.97 2.46 -16.94
N THR A 67 -21.70 3.49 -16.53
CA THR A 67 -21.50 4.85 -17.08
C THR A 67 -20.10 5.38 -16.77
N VAL A 68 -19.65 5.24 -15.52
CA VAL A 68 -18.28 5.66 -15.14
C VAL A 68 -17.26 4.86 -15.95
N LEU A 69 -17.34 3.53 -15.95
CA LEU A 69 -16.41 2.68 -16.68
C LEU A 69 -16.41 2.94 -18.18
N TYR A 70 -17.56 3.30 -18.76
CA TYR A 70 -17.68 3.62 -20.18
C TYR A 70 -16.80 4.82 -20.56
N GLU A 71 -16.83 5.86 -19.74
CA GLU A 71 -16.00 7.05 -19.95
C GLU A 71 -14.52 6.79 -19.63
N THR A 72 -14.22 5.99 -18.59
CA THR A 72 -12.83 5.74 -18.18
C THR A 72 -12.10 4.71 -19.04
N TYR A 73 -12.81 3.79 -19.70
CA TYR A 73 -12.26 2.77 -20.60
C TYR A 73 -12.71 2.98 -22.04
N PHE A 74 -12.96 4.21 -22.49
CA PHE A 74 -13.45 4.41 -23.85
C PHE A 74 -12.38 4.09 -24.91
N GLU A 75 -11.21 4.76 -24.86
CA GLU A 75 -10.18 4.67 -25.89
C GLU A 75 -9.43 3.32 -25.83
N GLY A 76 -9.21 2.73 -27.01
CA GLY A 76 -8.53 1.45 -27.18
C GLY A 76 -9.27 0.25 -26.58
N ASN A 77 -10.56 0.38 -26.30
CA ASN A 77 -11.35 -0.59 -25.54
C ASN A 77 -12.80 -0.65 -26.04
N ILE A 78 -13.60 0.36 -25.74
CA ILE A 78 -15.02 0.42 -26.14
C ILE A 78 -15.15 0.94 -27.57
N ASP A 79 -14.26 1.85 -27.97
CA ASP A 79 -14.11 2.33 -29.33
C ASP A 79 -13.77 1.25 -30.37
N LEU A 80 -13.39 0.05 -29.92
CA LEU A 80 -13.18 -1.13 -30.75
C LEU A 80 -14.48 -1.89 -31.08
N LEU A 81 -15.55 -1.71 -30.29
CA LEU A 81 -16.83 -2.36 -30.55
C LEU A 81 -17.54 -1.69 -31.73
N PRO A 82 -18.25 -2.40 -32.62
CA PRO A 82 -19.10 -1.77 -33.64
C PRO A 82 -20.11 -0.79 -33.00
N GLU A 83 -20.40 0.34 -33.65
CA GLU A 83 -21.30 1.38 -33.11
C GLU A 83 -22.69 0.81 -32.75
N ALA A 84 -23.22 -0.09 -33.58
CA ALA A 84 -24.48 -0.80 -33.35
C ALA A 84 -24.50 -1.63 -32.04
N GLN A 85 -23.34 -1.93 -31.46
CA GLN A 85 -23.20 -2.67 -30.21
C GLN A 85 -23.04 -1.78 -28.97
N ARG A 86 -22.92 -0.45 -29.14
CA ARG A 86 -22.75 0.56 -28.07
C ARG A 86 -24.06 1.27 -27.72
N LYS A 87 -25.18 0.54 -27.74
CA LYS A 87 -26.54 1.10 -27.56
C LYS A 87 -26.76 1.73 -26.18
N SER A 88 -26.13 1.17 -25.15
CA SER A 88 -26.12 1.71 -23.78
C SER A 88 -24.76 1.46 -23.11
N PRO A 89 -24.38 2.25 -22.08
CA PRO A 89 -23.16 2.01 -21.33
C PRO A 89 -23.11 0.62 -20.69
N ASP A 90 -24.22 0.12 -20.13
CA ASP A 90 -24.30 -1.22 -19.54
C ASP A 90 -23.99 -2.33 -20.55
N GLU A 91 -24.67 -2.33 -21.71
CA GLU A 91 -24.43 -3.34 -22.75
C GLU A 91 -23.02 -3.26 -23.32
N ALA A 92 -22.52 -2.04 -23.57
CA ALA A 92 -21.17 -1.83 -24.08
C ALA A 92 -20.13 -2.40 -23.11
N ILE A 93 -20.25 -2.07 -21.82
CA ILE A 93 -19.35 -2.58 -20.78
C ILE A 93 -19.42 -4.09 -20.66
N LEU A 94 -20.61 -4.70 -20.64
CA LEU A 94 -20.74 -6.15 -20.60
C LEU A 94 -20.04 -6.82 -21.80
N LYS A 95 -20.25 -6.31 -23.01
CA LYS A 95 -19.62 -6.84 -24.22
C LYS A 95 -18.10 -6.66 -24.20
N THR A 96 -17.60 -5.50 -23.77
CA THR A 96 -16.17 -5.24 -23.65
C THR A 96 -15.52 -6.13 -22.60
N ILE A 97 -16.15 -6.34 -21.43
CA ILE A 97 -15.66 -7.27 -20.39
C ILE A 97 -15.50 -8.69 -20.97
N LEU A 98 -16.47 -9.16 -21.75
CA LEU A 98 -16.43 -10.50 -22.34
C LEU A 98 -15.47 -10.61 -23.53
N ASN A 99 -14.99 -9.48 -24.09
CA ASN A 99 -13.98 -9.46 -25.12
C ASN A 99 -12.57 -9.47 -24.52
N LYS A 100 -11.99 -10.67 -24.37
CA LYS A 100 -10.68 -10.93 -23.72
C LYS A 100 -9.48 -10.18 -24.31
N SER A 101 -9.60 -9.58 -25.49
CA SER A 101 -8.53 -8.77 -26.08
C SER A 101 -8.41 -7.36 -25.49
N THR A 102 -9.46 -6.85 -24.84
CA THR A 102 -9.52 -5.46 -24.35
C THR A 102 -8.81 -5.30 -23.00
N GLN A 103 -8.32 -4.09 -22.70
CA GLN A 103 -7.71 -3.80 -21.40
C GLN A 103 -8.76 -3.87 -20.27
N LEU A 104 -9.99 -3.41 -20.51
CA LEU A 104 -11.08 -3.54 -19.54
C LEU A 104 -11.33 -5.01 -19.15
N SER A 105 -11.31 -5.92 -20.13
CA SER A 105 -11.46 -7.36 -19.84
C SER A 105 -10.33 -7.87 -18.95
N LYS A 106 -9.07 -7.55 -19.28
CA LYS A 106 -7.90 -7.95 -18.49
C LYS A 106 -7.98 -7.45 -17.04
N ASP A 107 -8.28 -6.17 -16.85
CA ASP A 107 -8.42 -5.56 -15.53
C ASP A 107 -9.60 -6.15 -14.75
N PHE A 108 -10.73 -6.42 -15.42
CA PHE A 108 -11.90 -7.05 -14.81
C PHE A 108 -11.57 -8.46 -14.33
N PHE A 109 -10.95 -9.29 -15.16
CA PHE A 109 -10.64 -10.68 -14.83
C PHE A 109 -9.51 -10.82 -13.80
N GLU A 110 -8.60 -9.86 -13.69
CA GLU A 110 -7.65 -9.79 -12.58
C GLU A 110 -8.37 -9.68 -11.23
N LEU A 111 -9.29 -8.71 -11.11
CA LEU A 111 -10.10 -8.51 -9.90
C LEU A 111 -11.07 -9.68 -9.67
N PHE A 112 -11.64 -10.23 -10.74
CA PHE A 112 -12.54 -11.36 -10.63
C PHE A 112 -11.80 -12.61 -10.14
N LYS A 113 -10.57 -12.85 -10.59
CA LYS A 113 -9.72 -13.93 -10.08
C LYS A 113 -9.44 -13.76 -8.58
N LEU A 114 -9.14 -12.53 -8.14
CA LEU A 114 -8.98 -12.24 -6.71
C LEU A 114 -10.26 -12.54 -5.92
N PHE A 115 -11.40 -12.08 -6.41
CA PHE A 115 -12.72 -12.31 -5.82
C PHE A 115 -13.04 -13.80 -5.70
N ILE A 116 -12.86 -14.58 -6.78
CA ILE A 116 -13.12 -16.02 -6.80
C ILE A 116 -12.29 -16.74 -5.74
N ASN A 117 -10.98 -16.49 -5.71
CA ASN A 117 -10.10 -17.17 -4.76
C ASN A 117 -10.42 -16.77 -3.32
N LYS A 118 -10.75 -15.50 -3.07
CA LYS A 118 -11.19 -15.02 -1.75
C LYS A 118 -12.50 -15.67 -1.31
N LYS A 119 -13.49 -15.79 -2.21
CA LYS A 119 -14.78 -16.43 -1.92
C LYS A 119 -14.61 -17.92 -1.61
N LEU A 120 -13.80 -18.64 -2.39
CA LEU A 120 -13.50 -20.06 -2.12
C LEU A 120 -12.71 -20.26 -0.83
N ASP A 121 -11.89 -19.30 -0.41
CA ASP A 121 -11.21 -19.37 0.88
C ASP A 121 -12.23 -19.29 2.04
N SER A 122 -13.24 -18.43 1.91
CA SER A 122 -14.31 -18.26 2.92
C SER A 122 -15.42 -19.33 2.88
N ASP A 123 -15.84 -19.75 1.69
CA ASP A 123 -16.90 -20.72 1.46
C ASP A 123 -16.54 -21.56 0.23
N LYS A 124 -16.16 -22.81 0.49
CA LYS A 124 -15.70 -23.73 -0.55
C LYS A 124 -16.82 -24.14 -1.51
N GLN A 125 -18.10 -23.96 -1.16
CA GLN A 125 -19.26 -24.30 -1.99
C GLN A 125 -19.92 -23.09 -2.66
N TYR A 126 -19.34 -21.90 -2.51
CA TYR A 126 -19.94 -20.64 -2.97
C TYR A 126 -20.46 -20.73 -4.42
N PHE A 127 -19.64 -21.20 -5.36
CA PHE A 127 -19.98 -21.23 -6.78
C PHE A 127 -20.94 -22.36 -7.17
N SER A 128 -20.82 -23.55 -6.56
CA SER A 128 -21.78 -24.65 -6.79
C SER A 128 -23.17 -24.29 -6.29
N ASN A 129 -23.26 -23.48 -5.22
CA ASN A 129 -24.53 -22.99 -4.69
C ASN A 129 -25.23 -21.99 -5.62
N LEU A 130 -24.50 -21.27 -6.49
CA LEU A 130 -25.10 -20.33 -7.45
C LEU A 130 -25.99 -21.05 -8.48
N ARG A 131 -25.68 -22.32 -8.81
CA ARG A 131 -26.44 -23.10 -9.79
C ARG A 131 -27.93 -23.18 -9.42
N ASN A 132 -28.22 -23.41 -8.14
CA ASN A 132 -29.59 -23.47 -7.64
C ASN A 132 -30.32 -22.11 -7.73
N ILE A 133 -29.59 -21.00 -7.56
CA ILE A 133 -30.16 -19.66 -7.68
C ILE A 133 -30.53 -19.39 -9.15
N PHE A 134 -29.63 -19.69 -10.08
CA PHE A 134 -29.86 -19.49 -11.50
C PHE A 134 -30.97 -20.41 -12.05
N ALA A 135 -31.00 -21.68 -11.65
CA ALA A 135 -32.05 -22.61 -12.06
C ALA A 135 -33.44 -22.13 -11.64
N LYS A 136 -33.57 -21.60 -10.41
CA LYS A 136 -34.83 -21.03 -9.92
C LYS A 136 -35.20 -19.71 -10.59
N ALA A 137 -34.24 -18.99 -11.15
CA ALA A 137 -34.49 -17.83 -12.01
C ALA A 137 -34.91 -18.24 -13.45
N ASN A 138 -35.18 -19.52 -13.70
CA ASN A 138 -35.51 -20.10 -15.00
C ASN A 138 -34.42 -19.90 -16.07
N LEU A 139 -33.15 -19.83 -15.64
CA LEU A 139 -32.02 -19.85 -16.56
C LEU A 139 -31.64 -21.29 -16.92
N ASP A 140 -31.20 -21.49 -18.16
CA ASP A 140 -30.60 -22.77 -18.56
C ASP A 140 -29.23 -22.92 -17.89
N VAL A 141 -29.16 -23.80 -16.90
CA VAL A 141 -27.95 -24.11 -16.12
C VAL A 141 -27.23 -25.38 -16.63
N THR A 142 -27.61 -25.91 -17.79
CA THR A 142 -27.00 -27.13 -18.35
C THR A 142 -25.50 -26.97 -18.57
N SER A 143 -25.06 -25.76 -18.92
CA SER A 143 -23.66 -25.39 -19.13
C SER A 143 -22.95 -24.81 -17.90
N PHE A 144 -23.63 -24.78 -16.74
CA PHE A 144 -23.09 -24.22 -15.49
C PHE A 144 -23.12 -25.28 -14.37
N ASP A 145 -22.01 -26.01 -14.22
CA ASP A 145 -21.84 -27.08 -13.22
C ASP A 145 -20.46 -27.02 -12.55
N PRO A 146 -20.16 -25.92 -11.82
CA PRO A 146 -18.84 -25.77 -11.20
C PRO A 146 -18.64 -26.84 -10.13
N ALA A 147 -17.52 -27.55 -10.22
CA ALA A 147 -17.16 -28.59 -9.26
C ALA A 147 -17.04 -28.01 -7.84
N VAL A 148 -17.47 -28.82 -6.86
CA VAL A 148 -17.40 -28.47 -5.45
C VAL A 148 -15.95 -28.20 -5.06
N PHE A 149 -15.69 -27.06 -4.41
CA PHE A 149 -14.37 -26.58 -3.97
C PHE A 149 -13.44 -26.03 -5.06
N ASN A 150 -13.86 -26.03 -6.33
CA ASN A 150 -13.03 -25.59 -7.43
C ASN A 150 -13.38 -24.18 -7.92
N ILE A 151 -12.39 -23.55 -8.57
CA ILE A 151 -12.57 -22.32 -9.32
C ILE A 151 -13.43 -22.61 -10.56
N PRO A 152 -14.47 -21.80 -10.87
CA PRO A 152 -15.23 -21.95 -12.10
C PRO A 152 -14.32 -21.82 -13.34
N ASN A 153 -14.56 -22.63 -14.36
CA ASN A 153 -13.85 -22.54 -15.64
C ASN A 153 -14.26 -21.28 -16.43
N ASP A 154 -13.57 -20.99 -17.54
CA ASP A 154 -13.81 -19.77 -18.33
C ASP A 154 -15.27 -19.61 -18.79
N SER A 155 -15.92 -20.69 -19.24
CA SER A 155 -17.32 -20.63 -19.68
C SER A 155 -18.28 -20.38 -18.52
N GLU A 156 -18.02 -20.99 -17.36
CA GLU A 156 -18.78 -20.78 -16.14
C GLU A 156 -18.60 -19.37 -15.58
N GLN A 157 -17.38 -18.83 -15.66
CA GLN A 157 -17.07 -17.44 -15.32
C GLN A 157 -17.87 -16.46 -16.18
N GLU A 158 -17.89 -16.66 -17.50
CA GLU A 158 -18.73 -15.85 -18.39
C GLU A 158 -20.22 -15.97 -18.06
N PHE A 159 -20.70 -17.18 -17.75
CA PHE A 159 -22.08 -17.42 -17.35
C PHE A 159 -22.44 -16.62 -16.09
N ILE A 160 -21.59 -16.63 -15.07
CA ILE A 160 -21.76 -15.86 -13.84
C ILE A 160 -21.86 -14.37 -14.16
N ILE A 161 -20.93 -13.83 -14.96
CA ILE A 161 -20.88 -12.40 -15.29
C ILE A 161 -22.14 -11.96 -16.04
N LYS A 162 -22.58 -12.74 -17.04
CA LYS A 162 -23.79 -12.46 -17.85
C LYS A 162 -25.07 -12.46 -17.01
N ASN A 163 -25.15 -13.33 -15.99
CA ASN A 163 -26.36 -13.56 -15.21
C ASN A 163 -26.31 -13.00 -13.77
N SER A 164 -25.30 -12.20 -13.43
CA SER A 164 -25.12 -11.65 -12.07
C SER A 164 -26.28 -10.75 -11.60
N ASN A 165 -27.10 -10.25 -12.51
CA ASN A 165 -28.30 -9.46 -12.21
C ASN A 165 -29.37 -10.23 -11.41
N TRP A 166 -29.29 -11.55 -11.38
CA TRP A 166 -30.18 -12.41 -10.58
C TRP A 166 -29.67 -12.67 -9.16
N LEU A 167 -28.46 -12.21 -8.83
CA LEU A 167 -27.84 -12.42 -7.53
C LEU A 167 -28.04 -11.19 -6.62
N GLU A 168 -28.37 -11.43 -5.34
CA GLU A 168 -28.38 -10.37 -4.33
C GLU A 168 -26.98 -9.75 -4.16
N GLU A 169 -25.96 -10.60 -4.10
CA GLU A 169 -24.57 -10.22 -4.31
C GLU A 169 -24.28 -10.26 -5.81
N ASN A 170 -24.60 -9.17 -6.51
CA ASN A 170 -24.33 -9.05 -7.94
C ASN A 170 -22.81 -9.00 -8.17
N ILE A 171 -22.24 -10.16 -8.54
CA ILE A 171 -20.79 -10.34 -8.67
C ILE A 171 -20.21 -9.36 -9.70
N ARG A 172 -20.84 -9.20 -10.86
CA ARG A 172 -20.41 -8.21 -11.86
C ARG A 172 -20.34 -6.80 -11.27
N LEU A 173 -21.36 -6.38 -10.52
CA LEU A 173 -21.39 -5.07 -9.88
C LEU A 173 -20.24 -4.93 -8.88
N GLU A 174 -19.99 -5.93 -8.04
CA GLU A 174 -18.90 -5.89 -7.07
C GLU A 174 -17.53 -5.73 -7.75
N ILE A 175 -17.27 -6.42 -8.85
CA ILE A 175 -16.02 -6.24 -9.61
C ILE A 175 -15.97 -4.86 -10.28
N GLN A 176 -17.08 -4.35 -10.83
CA GLN A 176 -17.12 -3.00 -11.40
C GLN A 176 -16.84 -1.91 -10.36
N LYS A 177 -17.35 -2.05 -9.12
CA LYS A 177 -17.02 -1.14 -8.02
C LYS A 177 -15.51 -1.15 -7.75
N GLN A 178 -14.90 -2.33 -7.70
CA GLN A 178 -13.45 -2.48 -7.48
C GLN A 178 -12.63 -1.84 -8.62
N LEU A 179 -13.06 -2.00 -9.88
CA LEU A 179 -12.43 -1.34 -11.03
C LEU A 179 -12.48 0.19 -10.91
N ILE A 180 -13.62 0.75 -10.50
CA ILE A 180 -13.78 2.20 -10.30
C ILE A 180 -12.85 2.69 -9.19
N ILE A 181 -12.72 1.95 -8.09
CA ILE A 181 -11.78 2.28 -7.01
C ILE A 181 -10.34 2.23 -7.54
N LYS A 182 -9.96 1.16 -8.27
CA LYS A 182 -8.61 1.01 -8.85
C LYS A 182 -8.29 2.18 -9.80
N GLY A 183 -9.24 2.54 -10.67
CA GLY A 183 -9.12 3.70 -11.56
C GLY A 183 -8.95 5.01 -10.79
N TYR A 184 -9.73 5.22 -9.73
CA TYR A 184 -9.61 6.40 -8.86
C TYR A 184 -8.22 6.50 -8.20
N LEU A 185 -7.69 5.39 -7.68
CA LEU A 185 -6.40 5.37 -6.97
C LEU A 185 -5.19 5.54 -7.91
N LEU A 186 -5.24 4.94 -9.12
CA LEU A 186 -4.07 4.78 -9.99
C LEU A 186 -4.13 5.54 -11.32
N LYS A 187 -5.32 5.97 -11.77
CA LYS A 187 -5.55 6.56 -13.10
C LYS A 187 -4.92 5.73 -14.23
N ASN A 188 -5.19 4.44 -14.23
CA ASN A 188 -4.52 3.40 -15.02
C ASN A 188 -4.83 3.38 -16.53
N THR A 189 -5.68 4.27 -17.05
CA THR A 189 -6.02 4.32 -18.48
C THR A 189 -5.79 5.70 -19.08
N GLU A 190 -5.44 5.76 -20.36
CA GLU A 190 -5.20 7.04 -21.06
C GLU A 190 -6.46 7.92 -21.10
N SER A 191 -7.63 7.31 -21.34
CA SER A 191 -8.91 8.04 -21.29
C SER A 191 -9.15 8.65 -19.92
N LEU A 192 -8.89 7.91 -18.85
CA LEU A 192 -9.05 8.40 -17.48
C LEU A 192 -8.08 9.55 -17.17
N LYS A 193 -6.81 9.44 -17.60
CA LYS A 193 -5.83 10.52 -17.45
C LYS A 193 -6.28 11.81 -18.14
N LYS A 194 -6.83 11.70 -19.35
CA LYS A 194 -7.32 12.85 -20.14
C LYS A 194 -8.54 13.52 -19.51
N ILE A 195 -9.52 12.75 -19.03
CA ILE A 195 -10.78 13.32 -18.50
C ILE A 195 -10.65 13.87 -17.07
N THR A 196 -9.64 13.44 -16.31
CA THR A 196 -9.43 13.85 -14.91
C THR A 196 -8.52 15.05 -14.74
N LYS A 197 -7.77 15.44 -15.78
CA LYS A 197 -6.82 16.57 -15.73
C LYS A 197 -7.38 17.79 -16.45
N ASN A 198 -7.06 18.98 -15.93
CA ASN A 198 -7.35 20.25 -16.58
C ASN A 198 -6.29 20.55 -17.67
N LYS A 199 -6.36 21.74 -18.28
CA LYS A 199 -5.42 22.15 -19.35
C LYS A 199 -3.96 22.23 -18.89
N ASP A 200 -3.72 22.43 -17.60
CA ASP A 200 -2.38 22.55 -16.99
C ASP A 200 -1.83 21.20 -16.49
N GLY A 201 -2.59 20.11 -16.72
CA GLY A 201 -2.26 18.77 -16.27
C GLY A 201 -2.59 18.50 -14.79
N ILE A 202 -3.26 19.43 -14.11
CA ILE A 202 -3.65 19.31 -12.70
C ILE A 202 -4.96 18.54 -12.58
N ASP A 203 -5.09 17.68 -11.57
CA ASP A 203 -6.35 17.02 -11.24
C ASP A 203 -7.50 18.03 -11.05
N ILE A 204 -8.61 17.79 -11.74
CA ILE A 204 -9.75 18.73 -11.78
C ILE A 204 -10.34 18.96 -10.40
N ALA A 205 -10.47 17.93 -9.56
CA ALA A 205 -11.03 18.10 -8.21
C ALA A 205 -10.06 18.89 -7.32
N LYS A 206 -8.75 18.59 -7.37
CA LYS A 206 -7.75 19.37 -6.62
C LYS A 206 -7.64 20.82 -7.08
N SER A 207 -7.81 21.11 -8.37
CA SER A 207 -7.81 22.49 -8.89
C SER A 207 -8.97 23.36 -8.39
N LYS A 208 -10.07 22.73 -7.94
CA LYS A 208 -11.26 23.41 -7.40
C LYS A 208 -11.17 23.60 -5.88
N PHE A 209 -10.34 22.80 -5.21
CA PHE A 209 -10.18 22.85 -3.77
C PHE A 209 -9.43 24.13 -3.37
N LYS A 210 -9.99 24.88 -2.41
CA LYS A 210 -9.36 26.08 -1.86
C LYS A 210 -9.10 25.86 -0.38
N ILE A 211 -7.87 26.12 0.05
CA ILE A 211 -7.51 26.15 1.46
C ILE A 211 -8.02 27.47 2.05
N ASP A 212 -8.89 27.37 3.05
CA ASP A 212 -9.20 28.47 3.96
C ASP A 212 -8.21 28.35 5.12
N GLU A 213 -7.31 29.33 5.27
CA GLU A 213 -6.22 29.23 6.27
C GLU A 213 -6.74 29.17 7.70
N ASP A 214 -7.92 29.76 7.98
CA ASP A 214 -8.51 29.81 9.31
C ASP A 214 -9.40 28.59 9.61
N LYS A 215 -10.03 28.01 8.58
CA LYS A 215 -11.02 26.92 8.76
C LYS A 215 -10.53 25.54 8.37
N THR A 216 -9.60 25.42 7.42
CA THR A 216 -9.14 24.11 6.98
C THR A 216 -8.22 23.50 8.04
N PRO A 217 -8.52 22.29 8.56
CA PRO A 217 -7.68 21.61 9.54
C PRO A 217 -6.22 21.51 9.09
N TYR A 218 -5.28 21.71 10.01
CA TYR A 218 -3.85 21.74 9.72
C TYR A 218 -3.35 20.51 8.95
N ASN A 219 -3.75 19.31 9.36
CA ASN A 219 -3.38 18.06 8.69
C ASN A 219 -3.88 17.99 7.23
N ILE A 220 -5.07 18.51 6.94
CA ILE A 220 -5.61 18.58 5.58
C ILE A 220 -4.80 19.58 4.75
N LYS A 221 -4.44 20.74 5.32
CA LYS A 221 -3.57 21.74 4.66
C LYS A 221 -2.20 21.16 4.32
N GLU A 222 -1.56 20.50 5.30
CA GLU A 222 -0.24 19.89 5.13
C GLU A 222 -0.27 18.78 4.09
N LEU A 223 -1.23 17.86 4.17
CA LEU A 223 -1.37 16.79 3.18
C LEU A 223 -1.62 17.37 1.78
N PHE A 224 -2.51 18.34 1.64
CA PHE A 224 -2.77 18.98 0.34
C PHE A 224 -1.49 19.61 -0.25
N LYS A 225 -0.70 20.30 0.57
CA LYS A 225 0.59 20.89 0.15
C LYS A 225 1.62 19.81 -0.21
N ALA A 226 1.64 18.69 0.51
CA ALA A 226 2.58 17.59 0.31
C ALA A 226 2.24 16.68 -0.90
N LEU A 227 1.03 16.76 -1.46
CA LEU A 227 0.67 15.98 -2.64
C LEU A 227 1.12 16.64 -3.95
N ASP A 228 1.54 15.83 -4.92
CA ASP A 228 1.70 16.28 -6.32
C ASP A 228 0.35 16.14 -7.05
N HIS A 229 -0.30 17.27 -7.31
CA HIS A 229 -1.64 17.29 -7.92
C HIS A 229 -1.65 16.92 -9.41
N LYS A 230 -0.47 16.71 -10.03
CA LYS A 230 -0.34 16.22 -11.40
C LYS A 230 -0.09 14.72 -11.48
N ALA A 231 0.29 14.09 -10.36
CA ALA A 231 0.62 12.67 -10.31
C ALA A 231 -0.61 11.78 -10.56
N ASP A 232 -0.37 10.65 -11.25
CA ASP A 232 -1.44 9.69 -11.56
C ASP A 232 -1.86 8.91 -10.30
N ASN A 233 -0.93 8.65 -9.39
CA ASN A 233 -1.14 7.97 -8.11
C ASN A 233 -1.47 8.91 -6.94
N LEU A 234 -1.89 10.15 -7.23
CA LEU A 234 -2.26 11.17 -6.24
C LEU A 234 -3.21 10.62 -5.15
N TYR A 235 -4.27 9.92 -5.57
CA TYR A 235 -5.30 9.42 -4.65
C TYR A 235 -4.86 8.14 -3.92
N LEU A 236 -3.94 7.36 -4.49
CA LEU A 236 -3.25 6.29 -3.76
C LEU A 236 -2.44 6.87 -2.59
N LEU A 237 -1.64 7.91 -2.84
CA LEU A 237 -0.83 8.59 -1.81
C LEU A 237 -1.71 9.19 -0.71
N GLU A 238 -2.75 9.92 -1.10
CA GLU A 238 -3.71 10.51 -0.16
C GLU A 238 -4.39 9.43 0.70
N THR A 239 -4.78 8.31 0.09
CA THR A 239 -5.41 7.19 0.79
C THR A 239 -4.44 6.52 1.76
N LEU A 240 -3.18 6.30 1.39
CA LEU A 240 -2.18 5.68 2.26
C LEU A 240 -1.86 6.52 3.51
N VAL A 241 -1.91 7.85 3.40
CA VAL A 241 -1.71 8.73 4.57
C VAL A 241 -2.95 8.75 5.47
N ASN A 242 -4.16 8.78 4.88
CA ASN A 242 -5.40 8.84 5.64
C ASN A 242 -5.83 7.47 6.20
N THR A 243 -5.44 6.39 5.53
CA THR A 243 -5.65 5.00 5.95
C THR A 243 -4.33 4.24 5.83
N PRO A 244 -3.43 4.43 6.80
CA PRO A 244 -2.16 3.72 6.81
C PRO A 244 -2.36 2.22 6.94
N ILE A 245 -1.57 1.44 6.21
CA ILE A 245 -1.64 -0.02 6.19
C ILE A 245 -0.27 -0.64 6.42
N ASN A 246 -0.29 -1.81 7.05
CA ASN A 246 0.87 -2.64 7.30
C ASN A 246 0.61 -4.04 6.76
N GLU A 247 1.64 -4.72 6.26
CA GLU A 247 1.60 -6.16 6.04
C GLU A 247 2.38 -6.86 7.16
N GLU A 248 1.77 -7.84 7.82
CA GLU A 248 2.27 -8.36 9.10
C GLU A 248 2.38 -9.89 9.14
N TRP A 249 3.43 -10.35 9.82
CA TRP A 249 3.61 -11.70 10.30
C TRP A 249 3.80 -11.63 11.80
N GLU A 250 2.97 -12.34 12.56
CA GLU A 250 2.96 -12.22 14.02
C GLU A 250 2.58 -13.54 14.69
N PHE A 251 3.28 -13.86 15.77
CA PHE A 251 2.84 -14.89 16.72
C PHE A 251 3.31 -14.56 18.13
N SER A 252 2.61 -15.12 19.11
CA SER A 252 3.00 -15.09 20.51
C SER A 252 3.13 -16.52 21.02
N ASP A 253 4.13 -16.78 21.85
CA ASP A 253 4.35 -18.10 22.45
C ASP A 253 4.86 -17.97 23.89
N THR A 254 4.14 -18.59 24.82
CA THR A 254 4.46 -18.62 26.26
C THR A 254 4.83 -20.02 26.76
N ARG A 255 4.87 -21.02 25.87
CA ARG A 255 5.11 -22.42 26.23
C ARG A 255 6.60 -22.66 26.49
N ASP A 256 6.91 -23.35 27.58
CA ASP A 256 8.26 -23.77 27.99
C ASP A 256 9.29 -22.65 28.12
N MET A 257 8.84 -21.44 28.51
CA MET A 257 9.72 -20.26 28.63
C MET A 257 10.84 -20.41 29.68
N GLN A 258 10.68 -21.32 30.64
CA GLN A 258 11.74 -21.66 31.60
C GLN A 258 13.02 -22.19 30.92
N VAL A 259 12.87 -22.82 29.75
CA VAL A 259 14.00 -23.37 28.97
C VAL A 259 14.28 -22.52 27.74
N ARG A 260 13.24 -21.88 27.17
CA ARG A 260 13.31 -21.21 25.87
C ARG A 260 13.57 -19.71 25.94
N SER A 261 13.40 -19.05 27.07
CA SER A 261 13.54 -17.57 27.15
C SER A 261 14.85 -17.04 26.55
N THR A 262 15.95 -17.79 26.63
CA THR A 262 17.26 -17.42 26.07
C THR A 262 17.45 -17.73 24.59
N THR A 263 16.52 -18.49 23.97
CA THR A 263 16.57 -18.86 22.55
C THR A 263 15.81 -17.89 21.65
N GLY A 264 15.35 -16.76 22.21
CA GLY A 264 14.56 -15.74 21.51
C GLY A 264 15.37 -14.84 20.59
N LYS A 265 16.70 -14.94 20.60
CA LYS A 265 17.58 -14.14 19.75
C LYS A 265 17.44 -14.51 18.29
N ILE A 266 17.16 -13.51 17.45
CA ILE A 266 17.05 -13.65 16.01
C ILE A 266 17.95 -12.65 15.28
N SER A 267 18.52 -13.08 14.17
CA SER A 267 19.24 -12.20 13.22
C SER A 267 18.79 -12.38 11.77
N GLY A 268 17.69 -13.13 11.57
CA GLY A 268 17.08 -13.35 10.28
C GLY A 268 15.88 -14.29 10.32
N MET A 269 15.35 -14.58 9.14
CA MET A 269 14.15 -15.34 8.87
C MET A 269 14.24 -16.78 9.36
N GLU A 270 15.40 -17.42 9.20
CA GLU A 270 15.62 -18.79 9.67
C GLU A 270 15.43 -18.90 11.19
N ASP A 271 16.02 -17.97 11.96
CA ASP A 271 15.86 -17.92 13.42
C ASP A 271 14.40 -17.68 13.81
N TYR A 272 13.72 -16.73 13.14
CA TYR A 272 12.32 -16.41 13.37
C TYR A 272 11.42 -17.62 13.11
N ASN A 273 11.60 -18.30 11.98
CA ASN A 273 10.82 -19.47 11.60
C ASN A 273 11.07 -20.65 12.54
N ARG A 274 12.31 -20.88 12.96
CA ARG A 274 12.65 -21.91 13.96
C ARG A 274 11.86 -21.71 15.26
N ILE A 275 11.73 -20.45 15.73
CA ILE A 275 10.93 -20.14 16.92
C ILE A 275 9.44 -20.34 16.64
N ALA A 276 8.95 -19.93 15.46
CA ALA A 276 7.56 -20.05 15.05
C ALA A 276 7.08 -21.51 14.91
N GLU A 277 7.98 -22.42 14.54
CA GLU A 277 7.74 -23.86 14.34
C GLU A 277 7.67 -24.65 15.63
N PHE A 278 8.07 -24.06 16.76
CA PHE A 278 8.16 -24.80 18.01
C PHE A 278 6.83 -25.45 18.40
N ASN A 279 6.89 -26.76 18.60
CA ASN A 279 5.79 -27.57 19.09
C ASN A 279 6.30 -28.53 20.17
N PRO A 280 5.87 -28.38 21.44
CA PRO A 280 6.36 -29.21 22.53
C PRO A 280 5.88 -30.68 22.46
N ASN A 281 4.81 -30.96 21.70
CA ASN A 281 4.15 -32.27 21.73
C ASN A 281 4.69 -33.28 20.69
N ASN A 282 5.76 -32.96 19.93
CA ASN A 282 6.35 -33.81 18.88
C ASN A 282 5.39 -34.40 17.80
N LEU A 283 4.12 -34.01 17.81
CA LEU A 283 3.15 -34.34 16.77
C LEU A 283 3.25 -33.30 15.64
N PRO A 284 3.20 -33.68 14.35
CA PRO A 284 3.17 -32.71 13.27
C PRO A 284 1.88 -31.88 13.36
N ASN A 285 1.97 -30.68 13.92
CA ASN A 285 0.85 -29.76 13.94
C ASN A 285 1.04 -28.79 12.77
N TYR A 286 0.66 -29.24 11.57
CA TYR A 286 0.82 -28.55 10.28
C TYR A 286 0.18 -27.15 10.19
N LYS A 287 -0.31 -26.59 11.30
CA LYS A 287 -1.05 -25.32 11.41
C LYS A 287 -0.46 -24.31 12.40
N VAL A 288 0.63 -24.61 13.11
CA VAL A 288 1.22 -23.62 14.03
C VAL A 288 1.89 -22.53 13.20
N ASN A 289 1.33 -21.31 13.26
CA ASN A 289 1.82 -20.12 12.57
C ASN A 289 2.02 -20.35 11.05
N PRO A 290 0.93 -20.51 10.27
CA PRO A 290 1.03 -20.85 8.86
C PRO A 290 1.74 -19.76 8.05
N THR A 291 2.37 -20.17 6.95
CA THR A 291 2.84 -19.26 5.90
C THR A 291 1.68 -18.85 5.00
N ILE A 292 1.90 -17.87 4.12
CA ILE A 292 0.91 -17.42 3.13
C ILE A 292 0.56 -18.51 2.10
N MET A 293 1.32 -19.61 2.05
CA MET A 293 1.15 -20.68 1.06
C MET A 293 -0.27 -21.26 0.99
N ASN A 294 -0.99 -21.23 2.11
CA ASN A 294 -2.37 -21.75 2.17
C ASN A 294 -3.44 -20.77 1.70
N LYS A 295 -3.07 -19.57 1.21
CA LYS A 295 -4.00 -18.50 0.82
C LYS A 295 -3.61 -17.89 -0.53
N PRO A 296 -3.98 -18.53 -1.66
CA PRO A 296 -3.56 -18.12 -3.00
C PRO A 296 -3.90 -16.68 -3.37
N TRP A 297 -5.07 -16.19 -2.93
CA TRP A 297 -5.47 -14.80 -3.19
C TRP A 297 -4.60 -13.79 -2.44
N GLN A 298 -4.09 -14.12 -1.25
CA GLN A 298 -3.22 -13.22 -0.51
C GLN A 298 -1.82 -13.15 -1.13
N LYS A 299 -1.31 -14.26 -1.70
CA LYS A 299 -0.07 -14.23 -2.49
C LYS A 299 -0.12 -13.25 -3.66
N MET A 300 -1.26 -13.15 -4.33
CA MET A 300 -1.47 -12.20 -5.42
C MET A 300 -1.31 -10.74 -4.97
N LEU A 301 -1.47 -10.48 -3.67
CA LEU A 301 -1.46 -9.15 -3.06
C LEU A 301 -0.18 -8.85 -2.28
N LEU A 302 0.72 -9.82 -2.13
CA LEU A 302 1.94 -9.69 -1.32
C LEU A 302 2.83 -8.57 -1.88
N VAL A 303 3.10 -7.56 -1.05
CA VAL A 303 3.95 -6.42 -1.41
C VAL A 303 5.40 -6.80 -1.15
N ASN A 304 6.27 -6.53 -2.12
CA ASN A 304 7.68 -6.85 -1.99
C ASN A 304 8.33 -5.96 -0.93
N THR A 305 9.31 -6.53 -0.23
CA THR A 305 10.29 -5.73 0.50
C THR A 305 11.52 -5.53 -0.37
N GLY A 306 12.30 -4.49 -0.06
CA GLY A 306 13.62 -4.32 -0.67
C GLY A 306 14.67 -5.28 -0.09
N ASP A 307 14.26 -6.20 0.80
CA ASP A 307 15.14 -7.16 1.43
C ASP A 307 15.35 -8.38 0.51
N GLN A 308 16.59 -8.59 0.08
CA GLN A 308 16.95 -9.72 -0.79
C GLN A 308 17.10 -11.04 -0.02
N ASN A 309 17.18 -10.98 1.31
CA ASN A 309 17.47 -12.15 2.13
C ASN A 309 16.20 -12.78 2.75
N VAL A 310 15.05 -12.10 2.65
CA VAL A 310 13.78 -12.57 3.25
C VAL A 310 12.79 -12.99 2.17
N ASN A 311 12.46 -14.29 2.13
CA ASN A 311 11.34 -14.78 1.34
C ASN A 311 10.03 -14.67 2.14
N LEU A 312 9.28 -13.58 1.91
CA LEU A 312 8.01 -13.32 2.60
C LEU A 312 6.97 -14.44 2.44
N GLU A 313 7.04 -15.24 1.38
CA GLU A 313 6.11 -16.36 1.18
C GLU A 313 6.33 -17.53 2.14
N GLU A 314 7.56 -17.68 2.64
CA GLU A 314 7.98 -18.74 3.55
C GLU A 314 8.00 -18.29 5.02
N LEU A 315 7.85 -16.99 5.27
CA LEU A 315 7.81 -16.44 6.62
C LEU A 315 6.52 -16.86 7.34
N ARG A 316 6.66 -17.33 8.59
CA ARG A 316 5.56 -17.90 9.37
C ARG A 316 4.75 -16.86 10.14
N GLY A 317 3.50 -17.19 10.43
CA GLY A 317 2.62 -16.34 11.24
C GLY A 317 1.94 -15.23 10.44
N TYR A 318 1.76 -15.41 9.13
CA TYR A 318 1.16 -14.38 8.27
C TYR A 318 -0.23 -13.95 8.74
N LYS A 319 -0.42 -12.64 8.93
CA LYS A 319 -1.69 -12.01 9.33
C LYS A 319 -2.40 -11.31 8.16
N GLY A 320 -1.69 -11.05 7.07
CA GLY A 320 -2.21 -10.25 5.96
C GLY A 320 -1.92 -8.77 6.11
N VAL A 321 -2.49 -7.99 5.21
CA VAL A 321 -2.49 -6.53 5.31
C VAL A 321 -3.57 -6.11 6.30
N ILE A 322 -3.21 -5.24 7.23
CA ILE A 322 -4.10 -4.67 8.24
C ILE A 322 -3.98 -3.15 8.27
N SER A 323 -5.00 -2.46 8.79
CA SER A 323 -4.88 -1.03 9.09
C SER A 323 -3.83 -0.82 10.18
N ALA A 324 -2.89 0.09 9.94
CA ALA A 324 -1.88 0.43 10.91
C ALA A 324 -2.48 1.36 11.98
N THR A 325 -2.32 0.99 13.24
CA THR A 325 -2.57 1.91 14.36
C THR A 325 -1.44 2.93 14.44
N SER A 326 -1.77 4.20 14.69
CA SER A 326 -0.80 5.28 14.86
C SER A 326 0.24 4.90 15.92
N GLY A 327 1.49 4.66 15.49
CA GLY A 327 2.62 4.40 16.38
C GLY A 327 3.43 5.66 16.65
N SER A 328 4.54 5.50 17.37
CA SER A 328 5.56 6.55 17.55
C SER A 328 6.84 6.22 16.76
N GLY A 329 7.65 7.22 16.45
CA GLY A 329 8.93 7.03 15.76
C GLY A 329 8.77 6.48 14.34
N GLU A 330 9.50 5.42 13.99
CA GLU A 330 9.47 4.80 12.66
C GLU A 330 8.09 4.24 12.27
N LEU A 331 7.23 3.97 13.26
CA LEU A 331 5.87 3.47 13.05
C LEU A 331 4.82 4.59 12.95
N ASP A 332 5.19 5.86 13.12
CA ASP A 332 4.27 6.99 12.96
C ASP A 332 3.85 7.17 11.50
N THR A 333 2.55 7.11 11.25
CA THR A 333 1.92 7.15 9.93
C THR A 333 1.31 8.50 9.59
N THR A 334 1.39 9.48 10.50
CA THR A 334 0.91 10.84 10.25
C THR A 334 1.81 11.56 9.24
N ILE A 335 1.30 12.60 8.57
CA ILE A 335 2.12 13.43 7.68
C ILE A 335 3.33 14.02 8.41
N GLY A 336 3.18 14.36 9.69
CA GLY A 336 4.29 14.80 10.54
C GLY A 336 5.35 13.71 10.70
N GLY A 337 4.93 12.50 11.07
CA GLY A 337 5.83 11.33 11.16
C GLY A 337 6.54 11.02 9.84
N LEU A 338 5.83 11.07 8.71
CA LEU A 338 6.41 10.81 7.39
C LEU A 338 7.52 11.79 6.99
N LYS A 339 7.53 13.02 7.51
CA LYS A 339 8.63 13.98 7.28
C LYS A 339 9.95 13.49 7.87
N TYR A 340 9.91 12.70 8.95
CA TYR A 340 11.08 12.13 9.61
C TYR A 340 11.51 10.78 9.03
N ILE A 341 10.62 10.09 8.32
CA ILE A 341 10.94 8.79 7.70
C ILE A 341 11.68 9.02 6.39
N LYS A 342 12.98 8.76 6.40
CA LYS A 342 13.85 8.92 5.22
C LYS A 342 13.91 7.70 4.32
N THR A 343 13.48 6.54 4.84
CA THR A 343 13.71 5.25 4.20
C THR A 343 12.53 4.31 4.45
N PRO A 344 12.27 3.34 3.55
CA PRO A 344 11.23 2.34 3.74
C PRO A 344 11.43 1.54 5.03
N ILE A 345 10.36 1.28 5.78
CA ILE A 345 10.40 0.56 7.05
C ILE A 345 9.84 -0.85 6.87
N PHE A 346 10.71 -1.85 6.98
CA PHE A 346 10.34 -3.26 7.01
C PHE A 346 11.37 -4.07 7.81
N GLY A 347 10.93 -5.19 8.42
CA GLY A 347 11.82 -6.05 9.20
C GLY A 347 11.17 -6.62 10.47
N PHE A 348 12.00 -7.23 11.31
CA PHE A 348 11.61 -7.75 12.63
C PHE A 348 11.47 -6.61 13.64
N VAL A 349 10.39 -6.64 14.42
CA VAL A 349 10.12 -5.64 15.45
C VAL A 349 10.70 -6.10 16.78
N ASP A 350 11.58 -5.29 17.38
CA ASP A 350 12.06 -5.52 18.75
C ASP A 350 10.90 -5.29 19.73
N PRO A 351 10.42 -6.33 20.44
CA PRO A 351 9.24 -6.22 21.30
C PRO A 351 9.45 -5.34 22.53
N ASN A 352 10.69 -4.95 22.85
CA ASN A 352 11.02 -4.11 24.00
C ASN A 352 11.28 -2.65 23.61
N SER A 353 11.58 -2.35 22.34
CA SER A 353 11.84 -0.98 21.85
C SER A 353 10.94 -0.51 20.71
N ASN A 354 10.17 -1.40 20.09
CA ASN A 354 9.38 -1.18 18.88
C ASN A 354 10.17 -0.67 17.65
N LYS A 355 11.51 -0.76 17.68
CA LYS A 355 12.35 -0.50 16.51
C LYS A 355 12.28 -1.66 15.52
N VAL A 356 12.40 -1.35 14.24
CA VAL A 356 12.31 -2.33 13.15
C VAL A 356 13.71 -2.60 12.58
N TYR A 357 14.08 -3.88 12.49
CA TYR A 357 15.38 -4.31 11.97
C TYR A 357 15.19 -5.31 10.82
N SER A 358 15.68 -4.96 9.64
CA SER A 358 15.76 -5.89 8.50
C SER A 358 16.99 -6.79 8.60
N GLU A 359 17.07 -7.86 7.79
CA GLU A 359 18.29 -8.67 7.74
C GLU A 359 19.48 -7.88 7.20
N ASN A 360 19.23 -6.99 6.23
CA ASN A 360 20.26 -6.07 5.75
C ASN A 360 20.73 -5.13 6.87
N THR A 361 19.83 -4.71 7.76
CA THR A 361 20.19 -3.89 8.92
C THR A 361 21.09 -4.67 9.89
N PHE A 362 20.79 -5.94 10.18
CA PHE A 362 21.66 -6.77 10.99
C PHE A 362 23.03 -7.02 10.34
N GLU A 363 23.07 -7.29 9.03
CA GLU A 363 24.31 -7.46 8.27
C GLU A 363 25.15 -6.16 8.28
N PHE A 364 24.52 -5.01 8.02
CA PHE A 364 25.18 -3.72 8.08
C PHE A 364 25.70 -3.40 9.49
N ASN A 365 24.91 -3.68 10.53
CA ASN A 365 25.33 -3.44 11.91
C ASN A 365 26.50 -4.35 12.33
N LYS A 366 26.58 -5.58 11.81
CA LYS A 366 27.77 -6.46 11.99
C LYS A 366 29.01 -5.81 11.38
N LEU A 367 28.87 -5.18 10.22
CA LEU A 367 29.94 -4.42 9.57
C LEU A 367 30.35 -3.19 10.40
N VAL A 368 29.39 -2.39 10.87
CA VAL A 368 29.66 -1.22 11.74
C VAL A 368 30.41 -1.64 13.01
N ASN A 369 29.98 -2.72 13.67
CA ASN A 369 30.60 -3.23 14.88
C ASN A 369 32.02 -3.79 14.62
N ALA A 370 32.27 -4.33 13.43
CA ALA A 370 33.61 -4.79 13.04
C ALA A 370 34.55 -3.62 12.68
N VAL A 371 34.02 -2.56 12.06
CA VAL A 371 34.79 -1.33 11.78
C VAL A 371 35.13 -0.62 13.09
N LYS A 372 34.15 -0.52 14.01
CA LYS A 372 34.24 0.01 15.38
C LYS A 372 34.60 1.50 15.50
N ASP A 373 35.65 1.92 14.84
CA ASP A 373 36.23 3.25 14.93
C ASP A 373 35.73 4.17 13.80
N ARG A 374 35.44 5.43 14.16
CA ARG A 374 35.08 6.48 13.20
C ARG A 374 36.29 6.86 12.36
N PRO A 375 36.11 7.30 11.10
CA PRO A 375 37.21 7.85 10.33
C PRO A 375 37.80 9.09 11.01
N LYS A 376 39.11 9.29 10.84
CA LYS A 376 39.83 10.49 11.29
C LYS A 376 40.05 11.44 10.11
N PRO A 377 39.13 12.37 9.84
CA PRO A 377 39.31 13.35 8.79
C PRO A 377 40.38 14.36 9.16
N GLU A 378 40.94 14.98 8.13
CA GLU A 378 41.86 16.09 8.24
C GLU A 378 41.60 17.10 7.11
N VAL A 379 41.94 18.36 7.37
CA VAL A 379 41.89 19.41 6.35
C VAL A 379 43.16 19.31 5.49
N GLU A 380 43.00 19.37 4.17
CA GLU A 380 44.14 19.39 3.25
C GLU A 380 45.08 20.57 3.54
N ASP A 381 46.38 20.34 3.46
CA ASP A 381 47.39 21.31 3.91
C ASP A 381 47.28 22.67 3.20
N ALA A 382 46.90 22.65 1.92
CA ALA A 382 46.67 23.87 1.14
C ALA A 382 45.50 24.71 1.68
N ALA A 383 44.36 24.08 1.97
CA ALA A 383 43.20 24.75 2.54
C ALA A 383 43.49 25.19 3.99
N LYS A 384 44.12 24.32 4.79
CA LYS A 384 44.53 24.62 6.16
C LYS A 384 45.42 25.85 6.23
N THR A 385 46.40 25.97 5.33
CA THR A 385 47.29 27.14 5.26
C THR A 385 46.52 28.41 4.95
N LYS A 386 45.63 28.40 3.95
CA LYS A 386 44.82 29.57 3.55
C LYS A 386 43.82 30.01 4.63
N ILE A 387 43.20 29.07 5.33
CA ILE A 387 42.33 29.38 6.48
C ILE A 387 43.19 29.91 7.63
N THR A 388 44.43 29.43 7.75
CA THR A 388 45.35 29.88 8.80
C THR A 388 45.83 31.31 8.57
N SER A 389 46.16 31.68 7.33
CA SER A 389 46.57 33.03 6.92
C SER A 389 45.42 34.03 6.81
N GLY A 390 44.16 33.56 6.76
CA GLY A 390 42.98 34.40 6.60
C GLY A 390 42.59 34.66 5.14
N ASP A 391 43.30 34.07 4.19
CA ASP A 391 43.05 34.18 2.74
C ASP A 391 41.80 33.42 2.30
N GLN A 392 41.32 32.48 3.12
CA GLN A 392 40.13 31.69 2.88
C GLN A 392 39.23 31.70 4.12
N LYS A 393 37.97 32.11 3.95
CA LYS A 393 36.98 32.22 5.04
C LYS A 393 35.93 31.10 5.05
N ASN A 394 35.98 30.22 4.07
CA ASN A 394 35.06 29.10 3.89
C ASN A 394 35.83 27.78 3.74
N ILE A 395 35.15 26.66 3.94
CA ILE A 395 35.70 25.34 3.68
C ILE A 395 34.66 24.49 2.98
N ASN A 396 35.13 23.59 2.12
CA ASN A 396 34.33 22.77 1.23
C ASN A 396 34.63 21.29 1.49
N ASP A 397 33.75 20.39 1.04
CA ASP A 397 33.99 18.93 1.14
C ASP A 397 35.30 18.49 0.45
N LYS A 398 35.69 19.23 -0.60
CA LYS A 398 36.95 19.02 -1.34
C LYS A 398 38.20 19.40 -0.55
N ASP A 399 38.08 20.13 0.53
CA ASP A 399 39.21 20.49 1.37
C ASP A 399 39.46 19.45 2.48
N ILE A 400 38.64 18.40 2.54
CA ILE A 400 38.74 17.32 3.52
C ILE A 400 39.37 16.09 2.86
N LYS A 401 40.22 15.40 3.61
CA LYS A 401 40.74 14.07 3.29
C LYS A 401 40.61 13.13 4.49
N ILE A 402 40.55 11.83 4.20
CA ILE A 402 40.51 10.75 5.21
C ILE A 402 41.57 9.72 4.83
N ASP A 403 42.52 9.46 5.72
CA ASP A 403 43.59 8.50 5.48
C ASP A 403 43.05 7.09 5.19
N GLY A 404 43.68 6.41 4.22
CA GLY A 404 43.30 5.06 3.82
C GLY A 404 41.96 4.97 3.08
N THR A 405 41.46 6.08 2.55
CA THR A 405 40.28 6.13 1.67
C THR A 405 40.63 6.64 0.28
N THR A 406 39.86 6.24 -0.72
CA THR A 406 39.89 6.82 -2.06
C THR A 406 38.84 7.93 -2.14
N LYS A 407 39.29 9.18 -2.34
CA LYS A 407 38.41 10.32 -2.59
C LYS A 407 37.89 10.27 -4.02
N LYS A 408 36.57 10.36 -4.19
CA LYS A 408 35.87 10.42 -5.48
C LYS A 408 35.05 11.70 -5.56
N GLU A 409 35.14 12.38 -6.70
CA GLU A 409 34.36 13.57 -7.03
C GLU A 409 33.50 13.28 -8.27
N ALA A 410 32.18 13.39 -8.12
CA ALA A 410 31.23 13.25 -9.22
C ALA A 410 30.02 14.16 -8.97
N ASP A 411 29.57 14.88 -10.02
CA ASP A 411 28.41 15.78 -9.97
C ASP A 411 28.44 16.78 -8.80
N GLY A 412 29.62 17.31 -8.49
CA GLY A 412 29.82 18.26 -7.39
C GLY A 412 29.75 17.64 -5.98
N LYS A 413 29.61 16.32 -5.86
CA LYS A 413 29.60 15.58 -4.58
C LYS A 413 30.94 14.90 -4.34
N VAL A 414 31.43 14.97 -3.11
CA VAL A 414 32.64 14.29 -2.66
C VAL A 414 32.26 13.06 -1.83
N THR A 415 32.90 11.94 -2.11
CA THR A 415 32.76 10.69 -1.35
C THR A 415 34.14 10.13 -1.01
N PHE A 416 34.25 9.48 0.15
CA PHE A 416 35.46 8.79 0.57
C PHE A 416 35.16 7.30 0.68
N GLU A 417 35.83 6.50 -0.14
CA GLU A 417 35.56 5.06 -0.23
C GLU A 417 36.70 4.25 0.41
N LYS A 418 36.36 3.22 1.19
CA LYS A 418 37.34 2.29 1.77
C LYS A 418 36.83 0.86 1.69
N THR A 419 37.66 -0.04 1.18
CA THR A 419 37.36 -1.48 1.20
C THR A 419 37.57 -2.04 2.60
N PHE A 420 36.63 -2.86 3.07
CA PHE A 420 36.68 -3.55 4.34
C PHE A 420 36.27 -5.00 4.16
N THR A 421 37.03 -5.93 4.74
CA THR A 421 36.75 -7.36 4.67
C THR A 421 36.14 -7.84 5.98
N LEU A 422 34.98 -8.48 5.92
CA LEU A 422 34.33 -9.12 7.07
C LEU A 422 34.08 -10.59 6.74
N GLY A 423 34.85 -11.48 7.38
CA GLY A 423 34.85 -12.90 7.04
C GLY A 423 35.34 -13.11 5.61
N SER A 424 34.52 -13.76 4.77
CA SER A 424 34.84 -14.02 3.35
C SER A 424 34.27 -12.99 2.38
N LYS A 425 33.61 -11.93 2.88
CA LYS A 425 32.96 -10.89 2.06
C LYS A 425 33.75 -9.59 2.14
N ASN A 426 33.91 -8.89 1.02
CA ASN A 426 34.36 -7.51 1.05
C ASN A 426 33.17 -6.55 0.91
N TYR A 427 33.39 -5.36 1.44
CA TYR A 427 32.43 -4.27 1.45
C TYR A 427 33.16 -2.98 1.12
N THR A 428 32.52 -2.11 0.36
CA THR A 428 33.03 -0.74 0.15
C THR A 428 32.27 0.18 1.09
N LEU A 429 32.93 0.65 2.14
CA LEU A 429 32.43 1.71 3.02
C LEU A 429 32.50 3.04 2.27
N ILE A 430 31.43 3.82 2.34
CA ILE A 430 31.30 5.11 1.66
C ILE A 430 30.93 6.16 2.71
N TYR A 431 31.85 7.09 2.94
CA TYR A 431 31.64 8.25 3.80
C TYR A 431 31.29 9.48 2.97
N ARG A 432 30.30 10.23 3.42
CA ARG A 432 29.84 11.49 2.83
C ARG A 432 29.75 12.56 3.90
N ILE A 433 30.13 13.78 3.55
CA ILE A 433 29.92 14.96 4.40
C ILE A 433 28.47 15.40 4.22
N LYS A 434 27.75 15.54 5.34
CA LYS A 434 26.37 16.04 5.41
C LYS A 434 26.36 17.54 5.57
N SER A 435 27.19 18.07 6.46
CA SER A 435 27.38 19.51 6.66
C SER A 435 28.75 19.80 7.28
N LEU A 436 29.19 21.04 7.07
CA LEU A 436 30.40 21.62 7.65
C LEU A 436 29.97 22.84 8.46
N GLU A 437 30.24 22.84 9.76
CA GLU A 437 29.92 23.93 10.67
C GLU A 437 31.20 24.57 11.20
N TYR A 438 31.37 25.86 10.94
CA TYR A 438 32.57 26.61 11.28
C TYR A 438 32.28 28.10 11.45
N ASP A 439 33.10 28.77 12.26
CA ASP A 439 33.22 30.22 12.33
C ASP A 439 34.70 30.60 12.46
N PHE A 440 35.41 30.60 11.33
CA PHE A 440 36.85 30.88 11.27
C PHE A 440 37.23 32.29 11.68
N ALA A 441 36.27 33.21 11.82
CA ALA A 441 36.53 34.53 12.38
C ALA A 441 36.65 34.49 13.91
N ARG A 442 36.01 33.51 14.57
CA ARG A 442 36.04 33.35 16.04
C ARG A 442 36.97 32.23 16.50
N SER A 443 36.99 31.10 15.81
CA SER A 443 37.78 29.93 16.17
C SER A 443 38.16 29.12 14.93
N LYS A 444 39.29 28.42 14.97
CA LYS A 444 39.67 27.49 13.88
C LYS A 444 39.14 26.07 14.10
N ASP A 445 38.06 25.96 14.87
CA ASP A 445 37.35 24.71 15.05
C ASP A 445 36.44 24.45 13.84
N LEU A 446 36.38 23.19 13.44
CA LEU A 446 35.48 22.71 12.40
C LEU A 446 34.71 21.50 12.93
N ASN A 447 33.39 21.56 12.89
CA ASN A 447 32.54 20.39 13.10
C ASN A 447 32.10 19.83 11.75
N ILE A 448 32.28 18.53 11.56
CA ILE A 448 31.91 17.82 10.32
C ILE A 448 30.86 16.78 10.68
N GLU A 449 29.68 16.90 10.09
CA GLU A 449 28.62 15.89 10.19
C GLU A 449 28.77 14.90 9.04
N TRP A 450 28.76 13.61 9.35
CA TRP A 450 29.03 12.52 8.40
C TRP A 450 27.83 11.60 8.23
N VAL A 451 27.75 10.99 7.05
CA VAL A 451 26.93 9.81 6.77
C VAL A 451 27.83 8.71 6.22
N MET A 452 27.83 7.55 6.86
CA MET A 452 28.45 6.32 6.34
C MET A 452 27.38 5.37 5.81
N THR A 453 27.64 4.82 4.62
CA THR A 453 26.88 3.73 3.99
C THR A 453 27.86 2.66 3.50
N ALA A 454 27.35 1.54 2.97
CA ALA A 454 28.18 0.51 2.40
C ALA A 454 27.61 -0.05 1.09
N LYS A 455 28.48 -0.64 0.27
CA LYS A 455 28.14 -1.51 -0.87
C LYS A 455 28.72 -2.90 -0.67
N LYS A 456 28.00 -3.92 -1.14
CA LYS A 456 28.47 -5.30 -1.22
C LYS A 456 29.40 -5.47 -2.44
N ASP A 457 30.12 -6.60 -2.50
CA ASP A 457 31.06 -6.93 -3.58
C ASP A 457 30.46 -6.93 -4.98
N ASP A 458 29.17 -7.27 -5.10
CA ASP A 458 28.42 -7.20 -6.36
C ASP A 458 28.06 -5.76 -6.78
N GLY A 459 28.56 -4.77 -6.06
CA GLY A 459 28.33 -3.34 -6.29
C GLY A 459 26.99 -2.83 -5.77
N LYS A 460 26.13 -3.70 -5.23
CA LYS A 460 24.82 -3.28 -4.72
C LYS A 460 24.98 -2.54 -3.39
N ALA A 461 24.35 -1.37 -3.31
CA ALA A 461 24.25 -0.62 -2.07
C ALA A 461 23.32 -1.35 -1.08
N PHE A 462 23.61 -1.21 0.21
CA PHE A 462 22.61 -1.54 1.23
C PHE A 462 21.38 -0.63 1.06
N PRO A 463 20.18 -1.10 1.47
CA PRO A 463 18.98 -0.27 1.45
C PRO A 463 19.14 1.01 2.27
N GLY A 464 18.37 2.04 1.96
CA GLY A 464 18.57 3.38 2.52
C GLY A 464 18.54 3.44 4.05
N ASN A 465 17.84 2.51 4.73
CA ASN A 465 17.77 2.43 6.19
C ASN A 465 19.07 1.94 6.87
N CYS A 466 20.06 1.50 6.08
CA CYS A 466 21.36 1.03 6.56
C CYS A 466 22.41 2.16 6.44
N LEU A 467 22.40 3.07 7.40
CA LEU A 467 23.37 4.17 7.48
C LEU A 467 23.81 4.46 8.92
N VAL A 468 24.95 5.12 9.04
CA VAL A 468 25.47 5.65 10.32
C VAL A 468 25.68 7.14 10.18
N GLU A 469 25.03 7.94 11.04
CA GLU A 469 25.32 9.36 11.18
C GLU A 469 26.20 9.59 12.40
N PHE A 470 27.22 10.44 12.26
CA PHE A 470 28.12 10.80 13.35
C PHE A 470 28.79 12.15 13.08
N SER A 471 29.24 12.81 14.15
CA SER A 471 29.98 14.05 14.07
C SER A 471 31.45 13.86 14.44
N THR A 472 32.30 14.66 13.83
CA THR A 472 33.72 14.77 14.17
C THR A 472 34.10 16.24 14.30
N LYS A 473 34.67 16.59 15.46
CA LYS A 473 35.20 17.93 15.71
C LYS A 473 36.72 17.95 15.48
N LEU A 474 37.17 18.83 14.60
CA LEU A 474 38.58 19.18 14.42
C LEU A 474 38.87 20.45 15.21
N LYS A 475 39.67 20.34 16.27
CA LYS A 475 40.11 21.50 17.05
C LYS A 475 41.30 22.14 16.37
N ASP A 476 41.26 23.45 16.14
CA ASP A 476 42.31 24.20 15.45
C ASP A 476 42.72 23.58 14.09
N LEU A 477 41.74 23.01 13.36
CA LEU A 477 41.94 22.28 12.08
C LEU A 477 42.92 21.10 12.17
N ASN A 478 43.17 20.57 13.37
CA ASN A 478 44.04 19.42 13.58
C ASN A 478 43.24 18.13 13.56
N LYS A 479 43.85 17.08 13.01
CA LYS A 479 43.31 15.71 12.98
C LYS A 479 43.00 15.25 14.41
N PRO A 480 41.91 14.48 14.64
CA PRO A 480 41.61 13.94 15.96
C PRO A 480 42.75 13.03 16.45
N THR A 481 43.21 13.25 17.68
CA THR A 481 44.27 12.47 18.30
C THR A 481 43.77 11.14 18.86
N GLU A 482 42.54 11.12 19.39
CA GLU A 482 41.91 9.93 19.97
C GLU A 482 41.06 9.18 18.95
N ASP A 483 41.00 7.85 19.08
CA ASP A 483 40.06 7.01 18.35
C ASP A 483 38.65 7.17 18.94
N ALA A 484 37.75 7.79 18.17
CA ALA A 484 36.36 7.88 18.54
C ALA A 484 35.61 6.66 17.98
N GLN A 485 34.93 5.90 18.84
CA GLN A 485 34.13 4.75 18.42
C GLN A 485 32.72 5.16 18.00
N PHE A 486 32.11 4.40 17.10
CA PHE A 486 30.66 4.48 16.89
C PHE A 486 29.93 4.11 18.19
N ASN A 487 28.72 4.65 18.40
CA ASN A 487 27.88 4.20 19.50
C ASN A 487 27.26 2.83 19.15
N LEU A 488 27.98 1.75 19.44
CA LEU A 488 27.63 0.38 19.01
C LEU A 488 26.30 -0.11 19.61
N ASP A 489 25.83 0.46 20.72
CA ASP A 489 24.54 0.12 21.32
C ASP A 489 23.34 0.47 20.41
N LEU A 490 23.53 1.42 19.48
CA LEU A 490 22.53 1.77 18.48
C LEU A 490 22.47 0.75 17.32
N TYR A 491 23.54 -0.02 17.12
CA TYR A 491 23.74 -0.90 15.95
C TYR A 491 23.65 -2.37 16.36
N LYS A 492 22.45 -2.78 16.78
CA LYS A 492 22.14 -4.16 17.16
C LYS A 492 22.35 -5.13 15.99
N THR A 493 23.03 -6.24 16.22
CA THR A 493 23.26 -7.32 15.22
C THR A 493 22.24 -8.46 15.31
N SER A 494 21.38 -8.40 16.34
CA SER A 494 20.26 -9.30 16.59
C SER A 494 19.26 -8.62 17.53
N ILE A 495 18.03 -9.11 17.58
CA ILE A 495 17.03 -8.74 18.58
C ILE A 495 16.58 -9.96 19.37
N ASP A 496 16.06 -9.76 20.58
CA ASP A 496 15.46 -10.82 21.37
C ASP A 496 13.94 -10.70 21.32
N LEU A 497 13.27 -11.76 20.88
CA LEU A 497 11.81 -11.84 20.83
C LEU A 497 11.18 -12.03 22.22
N TYR A 498 11.97 -12.36 23.24
CA TYR A 498 11.47 -12.44 24.61
C TYR A 498 11.06 -11.05 25.11
N ASN A 499 9.77 -10.92 25.42
CA ASN A 499 9.22 -9.71 26.01
C ASN A 499 9.11 -9.91 27.53
N GLU A 500 9.85 -9.09 28.27
CA GLU A 500 9.91 -9.17 29.73
C GLU A 500 8.56 -8.92 30.41
N SER A 501 7.72 -8.08 29.80
CA SER A 501 6.42 -7.72 30.37
C SER A 501 5.41 -8.86 30.26
N THR A 502 5.44 -9.62 29.15
CA THR A 502 4.52 -10.76 28.95
C THR A 502 5.12 -12.11 29.28
N LYS A 503 6.39 -12.16 29.70
CA LYS A 503 7.12 -13.38 30.05
C LYS A 503 6.97 -14.47 28.98
N GLY A 504 7.15 -14.06 27.72
CA GLY A 504 6.95 -14.91 26.56
C GLY A 504 7.47 -14.27 25.28
N PHE A 505 7.56 -15.05 24.21
CA PHE A 505 7.94 -14.54 22.90
C PHE A 505 6.81 -13.72 22.29
N LYS A 506 7.17 -12.52 21.82
CA LYS A 506 6.35 -11.66 20.97
C LYS A 506 7.10 -11.43 19.67
N ALA A 507 6.74 -12.20 18.66
CA ALA A 507 7.39 -12.20 17.37
C ALA A 507 6.55 -11.40 16.39
N LYS A 508 7.17 -10.41 15.73
CA LYS A 508 6.53 -9.65 14.67
C LYS A 508 7.52 -9.30 13.57
N TYR A 509 7.16 -9.57 12.33
CA TYR A 509 7.77 -8.98 11.15
C TYR A 509 6.74 -8.06 10.49
N LEU A 510 7.20 -6.88 10.09
CA LEU A 510 6.36 -5.79 9.63
C LEU A 510 6.85 -5.28 8.29
N VAL A 511 5.93 -4.97 7.39
CA VAL A 511 6.16 -4.11 6.23
C VAL A 511 5.23 -2.92 6.33
N LYS A 512 5.79 -1.74 6.59
CA LYS A 512 5.02 -0.49 6.65
C LYS A 512 4.90 0.09 5.24
N ILE A 513 3.70 0.03 4.67
CA ILE A 513 3.43 0.51 3.32
C ILE A 513 3.05 1.98 3.41
N ALA A 514 4.01 2.87 3.16
CA ALA A 514 3.84 4.31 3.27
C ALA A 514 4.66 5.07 2.22
N PRO A 515 4.24 6.28 1.81
CA PRO A 515 5.09 7.14 1.00
C PRO A 515 6.27 7.72 1.79
N LEU A 516 7.32 8.09 1.07
CA LEU A 516 8.41 8.91 1.57
C LEU A 516 8.10 10.39 1.35
N PHE A 517 8.64 11.25 2.22
CA PHE A 517 8.59 12.70 2.05
C PHE A 517 9.93 13.22 1.53
N ILE A 518 9.94 13.76 0.32
CA ILE A 518 11.10 14.45 -0.26
C ILE A 518 10.96 15.94 -0.03
N LYS A 519 11.90 16.53 0.67
CA LYS A 519 11.96 17.98 0.90
C LYS A 519 12.30 18.72 -0.39
N ASP A 520 11.75 19.91 -0.55
CA ASP A 520 12.15 20.83 -1.63
C ASP A 520 13.59 21.31 -1.41
N ASP A 521 13.93 21.67 -0.16
CA ASP A 521 15.29 21.96 0.29
C ASP A 521 15.80 20.80 1.18
N PRO A 522 16.81 20.02 0.72
CA PRO A 522 17.40 18.94 1.50
C PRO A 522 17.93 19.37 2.88
N ASN A 523 18.33 20.64 3.01
CA ASN A 523 18.95 21.19 4.23
C ASN A 523 17.94 21.80 5.20
N ALA A 524 16.66 21.96 4.80
CA ALA A 524 15.64 22.50 5.68
C ALA A 524 15.40 21.59 6.90
N SER A 525 15.12 22.17 8.07
CA SER A 525 14.73 21.39 9.26
C SER A 525 13.48 20.54 9.01
N ASP A 526 13.42 19.33 9.57
CA ASP A 526 12.28 18.40 9.36
C ASP A 526 10.93 18.97 9.86
N THR A 527 10.96 19.80 10.90
CA THR A 527 9.77 20.41 11.51
C THR A 527 9.06 21.41 10.59
N ASN A 528 9.80 22.11 9.72
CA ASN A 528 9.26 23.19 8.86
C ASN A 528 9.49 22.95 7.36
N ALA A 529 10.00 21.80 6.96
CA ALA A 529 10.29 21.53 5.56
C ALA A 529 9.00 21.45 4.72
N SER A 530 9.01 22.18 3.60
CA SER A 530 8.12 21.93 2.47
C SER A 530 8.69 20.79 1.62
N GLY A 531 7.82 20.09 0.91
CA GLY A 531 8.20 18.91 0.13
C GLY A 531 7.01 18.16 -0.42
N LYS A 532 7.29 17.04 -1.10
CA LYS A 532 6.31 16.19 -1.74
C LYS A 532 6.39 14.74 -1.27
N LEU A 533 5.24 14.12 -1.10
CA LEU A 533 5.10 12.68 -0.90
C LEU A 533 5.38 11.95 -2.21
N THR A 534 6.09 10.83 -2.12
CA THR A 534 6.39 9.99 -3.27
C THR A 534 6.56 8.53 -2.89
N LEU A 535 6.38 7.64 -3.87
CA LEU A 535 6.79 6.23 -3.77
C LEU A 535 8.13 5.98 -4.45
N LYS A 536 8.77 7.00 -5.02
CA LYS A 536 10.11 6.87 -5.59
C LYS A 536 11.09 6.42 -4.49
N ASP A 537 12.06 5.60 -4.88
CA ASP A 537 13.09 5.06 -3.99
C ASP A 537 12.54 4.17 -2.86
N THR A 538 11.33 3.63 -3.06
CA THR A 538 10.73 2.58 -2.22
C THR A 538 10.60 1.27 -2.99
N PRO A 539 10.47 0.12 -2.31
CA PRO A 539 10.17 -1.16 -2.96
C PRO A 539 8.87 -1.15 -3.76
N TRP A 540 7.95 -0.24 -3.44
CA TRP A 540 6.65 -0.10 -4.09
C TRP A 540 6.57 1.03 -5.12
N ALA A 541 7.70 1.45 -5.67
CA ALA A 541 7.76 2.47 -6.72
C ALA A 541 7.13 2.01 -8.05
N SER A 542 7.19 0.72 -8.38
CA SER A 542 6.74 0.20 -9.68
C SER A 542 5.21 0.14 -9.79
N GLU A 543 4.70 0.19 -11.02
CA GLU A 543 3.26 0.09 -11.29
C GLU A 543 2.65 -1.21 -10.77
N ASP A 544 3.37 -2.34 -10.89
CA ASP A 544 2.95 -3.64 -10.34
C ASP A 544 2.74 -3.58 -8.82
N GLN A 545 3.67 -2.97 -8.09
CA GLN A 545 3.57 -2.88 -6.63
C GLN A 545 2.49 -1.88 -6.21
N GLN A 546 2.36 -0.76 -6.91
CA GLN A 546 1.26 0.18 -6.70
C GLN A 546 -0.10 -0.47 -6.95
N ASN A 547 -0.20 -1.34 -7.97
CA ASN A 547 -1.39 -2.15 -8.23
C ASN A 547 -1.70 -3.08 -7.04
N LYS A 548 -0.72 -3.84 -6.53
CA LYS A 548 -0.91 -4.69 -5.35
C LYS A 548 -1.36 -3.90 -4.12
N ILE A 549 -0.80 -2.72 -3.88
CA ILE A 549 -1.22 -1.84 -2.78
C ILE A 549 -2.67 -1.39 -2.97
N ALA A 550 -3.05 -0.97 -4.18
CA ALA A 550 -4.42 -0.58 -4.48
C ALA A 550 -5.40 -1.74 -4.25
N LEU A 551 -5.04 -2.96 -4.66
CA LEU A 551 -5.85 -4.17 -4.44
C LEU A 551 -5.99 -4.53 -2.95
N ASN A 552 -4.93 -4.34 -2.15
CA ASN A 552 -5.00 -4.49 -0.70
C ASN A 552 -5.95 -3.46 -0.07
N LEU A 553 -5.85 -2.19 -0.47
CA LEU A 553 -6.75 -1.13 -0.02
C LEU A 553 -8.21 -1.43 -0.39
N ILE A 554 -8.47 -1.89 -1.62
CA ILE A 554 -9.81 -2.34 -2.05
C ILE A 554 -10.33 -3.47 -1.15
N THR A 555 -9.46 -4.42 -0.80
CA THR A 555 -9.82 -5.56 0.05
C THR A 555 -10.18 -5.13 1.48
N LEU A 556 -9.49 -4.12 2.01
CA LEU A 556 -9.68 -3.63 3.38
C LEU A 556 -10.80 -2.59 3.51
N LYS A 557 -10.92 -1.68 2.53
CA LYS A 557 -11.73 -0.46 2.59
C LYS A 557 -12.64 -0.26 1.38
N GLY A 558 -13.02 -1.33 0.70
CA GLY A 558 -13.77 -1.28 -0.56
C GLY A 558 -15.01 -0.39 -0.53
N GLU A 559 -15.82 -0.44 0.53
CA GLU A 559 -17.03 0.40 0.63
C GLU A 559 -16.71 1.90 0.78
N GLU A 560 -15.80 2.25 1.70
CA GLU A 560 -15.38 3.64 1.94
C GLU A 560 -14.72 4.24 0.69
N LEU A 561 -13.85 3.46 0.04
CA LEU A 561 -13.16 3.87 -1.18
C LEU A 561 -14.10 3.99 -2.38
N PHE A 562 -15.12 3.12 -2.48
CA PHE A 562 -16.13 3.24 -3.53
C PHE A 562 -16.90 4.56 -3.39
N LYS A 563 -17.30 4.92 -2.17
CA LYS A 563 -17.97 6.21 -1.89
C LYS A 563 -17.08 7.39 -2.27
N ALA A 564 -15.79 7.35 -1.91
CA ALA A 564 -14.84 8.39 -2.27
C ALA A 564 -14.65 8.50 -3.79
N ALA A 565 -14.46 7.38 -4.48
CA ALA A 565 -14.27 7.32 -5.92
C ALA A 565 -15.50 7.83 -6.69
N ILE A 566 -16.70 7.39 -6.33
CA ILE A 566 -17.92 7.81 -7.00
C ILE A 566 -18.23 9.29 -6.75
N LYS A 567 -18.02 9.79 -5.53
CA LYS A 567 -18.11 11.21 -5.24
C LYS A 567 -17.15 12.03 -6.11
N TYR A 568 -15.91 11.59 -6.24
CA TYR A 568 -14.92 12.21 -7.12
C TYR A 568 -15.40 12.24 -8.58
N PHE A 569 -15.86 11.11 -9.13
CA PHE A 569 -16.34 11.05 -10.51
C PHE A 569 -17.58 11.93 -10.77
N LYS A 570 -18.45 12.09 -9.76
CA LYS A 570 -19.54 13.07 -9.78
C LYS A 570 -19.02 14.50 -9.79
N GLU A 571 -18.07 14.85 -8.91
CA GLU A 571 -17.51 16.20 -8.78
C GLU A 571 -16.82 16.71 -10.06
N ILE A 572 -16.21 15.80 -10.83
CA ILE A 572 -15.61 16.12 -12.14
C ILE A 572 -16.61 16.04 -13.30
N ASN A 573 -17.89 15.75 -13.03
CA ASN A 573 -19.01 15.64 -13.97
C ASN A 573 -18.89 14.49 -14.99
N ILE A 574 -18.40 13.30 -14.59
CA ILE A 574 -18.48 12.10 -15.45
C ILE A 574 -19.94 11.65 -15.62
N PHE A 575 -20.73 11.74 -14.57
CA PHE A 575 -22.16 11.39 -14.61
C PHE A 575 -22.97 12.40 -13.80
N LYS A 576 -24.28 12.44 -14.07
CA LYS A 576 -25.27 13.18 -13.27
C LYS A 576 -26.50 12.32 -13.04
N VAL A 577 -27.14 12.51 -11.90
CA VAL A 577 -28.37 11.81 -11.51
C VAL A 577 -29.51 12.81 -11.43
N ASP A 578 -30.63 12.51 -12.09
CA ASP A 578 -31.85 13.31 -11.94
C ASP A 578 -32.62 12.91 -10.67
N GLU A 579 -32.38 13.64 -9.59
CA GLU A 579 -32.97 13.38 -8.27
C GLU A 579 -34.50 13.37 -8.26
N LYS A 580 -35.13 14.13 -9.17
CA LYS A 580 -36.59 14.27 -9.23
C LYS A 580 -37.28 12.99 -9.65
N THR A 581 -36.57 12.13 -10.39
CA THR A 581 -37.08 10.85 -10.90
C THR A 581 -36.86 9.68 -9.94
N LEU A 582 -36.07 9.87 -8.88
CA LEU A 582 -35.74 8.82 -7.91
C LEU A 582 -36.82 8.62 -6.86
N ARG A 583 -37.18 7.34 -6.61
CA ARG A 583 -37.95 6.93 -5.43
C ARG A 583 -37.19 7.26 -4.14
N SER A 584 -37.91 7.56 -3.06
CA SER A 584 -37.36 7.92 -1.74
C SER A 584 -36.30 6.94 -1.24
N GLU A 585 -36.56 5.64 -1.37
CA GLU A 585 -35.69 4.61 -0.79
C GLU A 585 -34.36 4.50 -1.56
N ILE A 586 -34.38 4.74 -2.87
CA ILE A 586 -33.17 4.77 -3.72
C ILE A 586 -32.41 6.06 -3.45
N ARG A 587 -33.12 7.18 -3.28
CA ARG A 587 -32.53 8.48 -2.96
C ARG A 587 -31.74 8.43 -1.66
N ASP A 588 -32.30 7.82 -0.61
CA ASP A 588 -31.62 7.70 0.68
C ASP A 588 -30.38 6.81 0.60
N GLU A 589 -30.45 5.71 -0.15
CA GLU A 589 -29.29 4.85 -0.35
C GLU A 589 -28.19 5.55 -1.18
N PHE A 590 -28.59 6.30 -2.20
CA PHE A 590 -27.66 7.09 -2.99
C PHE A 590 -26.97 8.19 -2.17
N ARG A 591 -27.66 8.84 -1.24
CA ARG A 591 -27.05 9.80 -0.29
C ARG A 591 -26.01 9.10 0.59
N LYS A 592 -26.30 7.91 1.12
CA LYS A 592 -25.33 7.12 1.90
C LYS A 592 -24.10 6.72 1.10
N LEU A 593 -24.27 6.53 -0.21
CA LEU A 593 -23.19 6.19 -1.14
C LEU A 593 -22.44 7.42 -1.69
N GLY A 594 -22.85 8.64 -1.34
CA GLY A 594 -22.24 9.88 -1.86
C GLY A 594 -22.55 10.16 -3.34
N ILE A 595 -23.56 9.47 -3.88
CA ILE A 595 -24.04 9.64 -5.27
C ILE A 595 -24.93 10.88 -5.37
N LEU A 596 -25.63 11.26 -4.30
CA LEU A 596 -26.46 12.47 -4.19
C LEU A 596 -25.85 13.49 -3.24
#